data_AF-A0A6N2CRF6-F1
#
_entry.id   AF-A0A6N2CRF6-F1
#
_cell.length_a   1.000
_cell.length_b   1.000
_cell.length_c   1.000
_cell.angle_alpha   90.00
_cell.angle_beta   90.00
_cell.angle_gamma   90.00
#
_symmetry.space_group_name_H-M   'P 1'
#
loop_
_entity.id
_entity.type
_entity.pdbx_description
1 polymer ?
#
loop_
_entity_poly.entity_id
_entity_poly.type
_entity_poly.pdbx_seq_one_letter_code
_entity_poly.pdbx_strand_id
1 'polypeptide(L)' 'LNKGNRVAINGKLVNRSYEDKEGRKHYATEVYANQFINLTPAVQKDNLPF' A
#
# COMPACT_ATOMS: atom_id res chain seq x y z
N LEU A 1 -3.43 8.32 4.95
CA LEU A 1 -2.21 7.50 4.84
C LEU A 1 -1.16 8.35 4.15
N ASN A 2 0.03 8.48 4.72
CA ASN A 2 1.11 9.28 4.12
C ASN A 2 2.26 8.37 3.70
N LYS A 3 3.03 8.81 2.70
CA LYS A 3 4.29 8.15 2.35
C LYS A 3 5.17 8.05 3.59
N GLY A 4 5.73 6.86 3.82
CA GLY A 4 6.55 6.56 5.00
C GLY A 4 5.78 6.02 6.21
N ASN A 5 4.44 5.94 6.16
CA ASN A 5 3.69 5.29 7.22
C ASN A 5 4.02 3.79 7.30
N ARG A 6 4.21 3.30 8.52
CA ARG A 6 4.36 1.86 8.79
C ARG A 6 2.97 1.25 8.89
N VAL A 7 2.75 0.17 8.15
CA VAL A 7 1.46 -0.51 8.10
C VAL A 7 1.68 -2.02 8.09
N ALA A 8 0.73 -2.77 8.64
CA ALA A 8 0.63 -4.21 8.43
C ALA A 8 -0.58 -4.50 7.56
N ILE A 9 -0.40 -5.42 6.61
CA ILE A 9 -1.45 -5.85 5.68
C ILE A 9 -1.52 -7.37 5.75
N ASN A 10 -2.71 -7.91 5.97
CA ASN A 10 -3.00 -9.33 5.83
C ASN A 10 -4.00 -9.50 4.69
N GLY A 11 -3.71 -10.42 3.78
CA GLY A 11 -4.50 -10.61 2.58
C GLY A 11 -4.02 -11.79 1.76
N LYS A 12 -4.62 -11.91 0.57
CA LYS A 12 -4.29 -12.97 -0.40
C LYS A 12 -3.28 -12.45 -1.42
N LEU A 13 -2.26 -13.24 -1.72
CA LEU A 13 -1.38 -12.97 -2.85
C LEU A 13 -2.09 -13.29 -4.17
N VAL A 14 -2.11 -12.33 -5.09
CA VAL A 14 -2.80 -12.45 -6.37
C VAL A 14 -1.84 -12.04 -7.49
N ASN A 15 -1.83 -12.80 -8.57
CA ASN A 15 -1.12 -12.45 -9.79
C ASN A 15 -2.15 -12.18 -10.90
N ARG A 16 -1.98 -11.07 -11.63
CA ARG A 16 -2.84 -10.71 -12.77
C ARG A 16 -1.99 -10.26 -13.94
N SER A 17 -2.49 -10.49 -15.15
CA SER A 17 -1.93 -9.94 -16.37
C SER A 17 -2.95 -9.10 -17.12
N TYR A 18 -2.52 -8.01 -17.73
CA TYR A 18 -3.35 -7.16 -18.59
C TYR A 18 -2.52 -6.62 -19.75
N GLU A 19 -3.18 -6.26 -20.85
CA GLU A 19 -2.54 -5.56 -21.97
C GLU A 19 -2.76 -4.05 -21.86
N ASP A 20 -1.72 -3.27 -22.14
CA ASP A 20 -1.84 -1.82 -22.24
C ASP A 20 -2.36 -1.39 -23.62
N LYS A 21 -2.47 -0.07 -23.84
CA LYS A 21 -3.00 0.49 -25.09
C LYS A 21 -2.06 0.25 -26.27
N GLU A 22 -0.79 -0.02 -26.00
CA GLU A 22 0.27 -0.33 -26.95
C GLU A 22 0.37 -1.84 -27.23
N GLY A 23 -0.53 -2.66 -26.66
CA GLY A 23 -0.58 -4.12 -26.83
C GLY A 23 0.49 -4.88 -26.06
N ARG A 24 1.20 -4.24 -25.10
CA ARG A 24 2.19 -4.91 -24.27
C ARG A 24 1.53 -5.58 -23.08
N LYS A 25 1.86 -6.85 -22.85
CA LYS A 25 1.38 -7.62 -21.72
C LYS A 25 2.17 -7.30 -20.46
N HIS A 26 1.47 -6.83 -19.42
CA HIS A 26 2.01 -6.54 -18.10
C HIS A 26 1.62 -7.64 -17.11
N TYR A 27 2.49 -7.89 -16.13
CA TYR A 27 2.25 -8.82 -15.03
C TYR A 27 2.37 -8.07 -13.71
N ALA A 28 1.35 -8.17 -12.87
CA ALA A 28 1.32 -7.56 -11.55
C ALA A 28 1.11 -8.63 -10.48
N THR A 29 1.92 -8.57 -9.44
CA THR A 29 1.71 -9.33 -8.20
C THR A 29 1.26 -8.36 -7.13
N GLU A 30 0.10 -8.63 -6.54
CA GLU A 30 -0.57 -7.73 -5.60
C GLU A 30 -1.02 -8.52 -4.37
N VAL A 31 -1.16 -7.83 -3.24
CA VAL A 31 -1.81 -8.39 -2.05
C VAL A 31 -3.22 -7.81 -1.98
N TYR A 32 -4.24 -8.64 -2.15
CA TYR A 32 -5.63 -8.26 -1.93
C TYR A 32 -5.88 -8.24 -0.44
N ALA A 33 -5.88 -7.05 0.14
CA ALA A 33 -5.95 -6.84 1.57
C ALA A 33 -7.33 -7.18 2.13
N ASN A 34 -7.37 -8.10 3.10
CA ASN A 34 -8.56 -8.37 3.90
C ASN A 34 -8.53 -7.56 5.20
N GLN A 35 -7.33 -7.30 5.73
CA GLN A 35 -7.12 -6.49 6.93
C GLN A 35 -5.94 -5.54 6.73
N PHE A 36 -6.10 -4.34 7.28
CA PHE A 36 -5.11 -3.27 7.23
C PHE A 36 -4.97 -2.64 8.62
N ILE A 37 -3.73 -2.50 9.09
CA ILE A 37 -3.42 -1.94 10.41
C ILE A 37 -2.38 -0.83 10.24
N ASN A 38 -2.66 0.35 10.78
CA ASN A 38 -1.69 1.44 10.87
C ASN A 38 -0.79 1.23 12.10
N LEU A 39 0.51 1.14 11.88
CA LEU A 39 1.54 0.94 12.91
C LEU A 39 2.41 2.19 13.13
N THR A 40 2.09 3.29 12.44
CA THR A 40 2.75 4.57 12.68
C THR A 40 2.29 5.09 14.05
N PRO A 41 3.22 5.40 14.98
CA PRO A 41 2.87 6.01 16.25
C PRO A 41 2.22 7.35 16.01
N ALA A 42 1.22 7.72 16.82
CA ALA A 42 0.67 9.06 16.78
C ALA A 42 1.77 10.05 17.16
N VAL A 43 2.25 10.83 16.18
CA VAL A 43 3.11 11.98 16.46
C VAL A 43 2.18 13.09 16.93
N GLN A 44 2.28 13.48 18.19
CA GLN A 44 1.60 14.66 18.70
C GLN A 44 2.18 15.89 17.97
N LYS A 45 1.43 16.40 17.00
CA LYS A 45 1.86 17.52 16.14
C LYS A 45 1.85 18.88 16.86
N ASP A 46 1.39 18.91 18.11
CA ASP A 46 1.16 20.13 18.85
C ASP A 46 2.46 20.78 19.39
N ASN A 47 3.61 20.08 19.33
CA ASN A 47 4.90 20.55 19.88
C ASN A 47 6.03 20.71 18.85
N LEU A 48 5.74 20.88 17.56
CA LEU A 48 6.78 21.15 16.56
C LEU A 48 6.99 22.67 16.45
N PRO A 49 8.22 23.19 16.63
CA PRO A 49 8.48 24.63 16.69
C PRO A 49 8.55 25.30 15.31
N PHE A 50 7.96 24.71 14.26
CA PHE A 50 7.71 25.27 12.93
C PHE A 50 6.77 24.37 12.13
#